data_AF-A0A936QDV8-F1
#
_entry.id   AF-A0A936QDV8-F1
#
_cell.length_a   1.000
_cell.length_b   1.000
_cell.length_c   1.000
_cell.angle_alpha   90.00
_cell.angle_beta   90.00
_cell.angle_gamma   90.00
#
_symmetry.space_group_name_H-M   'P 1'
#
loop_
_entity.id
_entity.type
_entity.pdbx_description
1 polymer ?
#
loop_
_entity_poly.entity_id
_entity_poly.type
_entity_poly.pdbx_seq_one_letter_code
_entity_poly.pdbx_strand_id
1 'polypeptide(L)'
;MCCCKASGAGLPGALFCCGTELYTNKENAVVTNAVKPFAVVFPGQGSQSVGMMNSFEQSAVVRDCFAEASEALGQDLWQLVAAGPSEELALTANTQPVMLTAGVAVWRAWLAAGGAKPTVLAGHSLGEYAALVAAEALDFADAVKLVRFRAQAMQEAVPAGEGGMAA
;
A
#
# COMPACT_ATOMS: atom_id res chain seq x y z
N MET A 1 48.94 -11.68 35.90
CA MET A 1 48.37 -12.55 36.95
C MET A 1 48.50 -11.85 38.30
N CYS A 2 47.45 -11.19 38.77
CA CYS A 2 47.35 -10.78 40.18
C CYS A 2 45.89 -10.84 40.60
N CYS A 3 45.68 -11.37 41.79
CA CYS A 3 44.41 -11.78 42.36
C CYS A 3 43.77 -10.61 43.12
N CYS A 4 42.46 -10.37 42.96
CA CYS A 4 41.65 -9.69 43.97
C CYS A 4 40.26 -10.33 44.01
N LYS A 5 39.87 -10.77 45.21
CA LYS A 5 38.50 -11.14 45.59
C LYS A 5 37.58 -9.94 45.43
N ALA A 6 36.39 -10.15 44.88
CA ALA A 6 35.19 -9.42 45.24
C ALA A 6 33.98 -10.36 45.13
N SER A 7 33.42 -10.66 46.29
CA SER A 7 32.06 -11.15 46.49
C SER A 7 31.04 -10.15 45.93
N GLY A 8 30.06 -10.62 45.17
CA GLY A 8 28.92 -9.83 44.73
C GLY A 8 28.26 -10.48 43.53
N ALA A 9 27.02 -10.94 43.71
CA ALA A 9 26.26 -11.72 42.75
C ALA A 9 26.09 -11.04 41.38
N GLY A 10 26.28 -11.81 40.31
CA GLY A 10 26.06 -11.37 38.93
C GLY A 10 26.39 -12.48 37.95
N LEU A 11 25.41 -13.32 37.61
CA LEU A 11 25.50 -14.26 36.50
C LEU A 11 25.02 -13.57 35.21
N PRO A 12 25.78 -13.60 34.11
CA PRO A 12 25.27 -13.24 32.79
C PRO A 12 24.68 -14.49 32.13
N GLY A 13 23.36 -14.58 32.10
CA GLY A 13 22.63 -15.44 31.17
C GLY A 13 22.08 -14.58 30.04
N ALA A 14 22.85 -14.43 28.97
CA ALA A 14 22.47 -13.65 27.81
C ALA A 14 21.34 -14.35 27.04
N LEU A 15 20.14 -13.75 27.04
CA LEU A 15 19.11 -14.00 26.03
C LEU A 15 19.12 -12.79 25.10
N PHE A 16 19.75 -12.95 23.94
CA PHE A 16 19.76 -11.94 22.89
C PHE A 16 18.39 -11.98 22.19
N CYS A 17 17.49 -11.08 22.55
CA CYS A 17 16.31 -10.76 21.75
C CYS A 17 16.50 -9.34 21.22
N CYS A 18 16.47 -9.20 19.90
CA CYS A 18 16.70 -7.95 19.18
C CYS A 18 15.66 -6.90 19.60
N GLY A 19 16.13 -5.79 20.18
CA GLY A 19 15.53 -4.46 20.01
C GLY A 19 14.32 -4.08 20.87
N THR A 20 14.49 -4.02 22.20
CA THR A 20 13.78 -3.01 23.03
C THR A 20 14.70 -2.57 24.17
N GLU A 21 15.30 -1.38 24.07
CA GLU A 21 15.95 -0.74 25.21
C GLU A 21 14.88 -0.25 26.19
N LEU A 22 14.71 -0.97 27.29
CA LEU A 22 13.90 -0.53 28.42
C LEU A 22 14.77 0.36 29.32
N TYR A 23 14.59 1.67 29.22
CA TYR A 23 15.13 2.62 30.18
C TYR A 23 14.18 2.74 31.37
N THR A 24 14.62 2.35 32.57
CA THR A 24 13.88 2.58 33.82
C THR A 24 14.29 3.92 34.43
N ASN A 25 13.40 4.91 34.41
CA ASN A 25 13.47 6.08 35.30
C ASN A 25 12.53 5.87 36.49
N LYS A 26 12.85 6.50 37.63
CA LYS A 26 12.25 6.29 38.97
C LYS A 26 10.77 6.71 39.13
N GLU A 27 10.04 6.91 38.04
CA GLU A 27 8.60 7.16 38.05
C GLU A 27 7.96 6.20 37.04
N ASN A 28 6.99 5.43 37.51
CA ASN A 28 6.48 4.18 36.94
C ASN A 28 5.70 4.30 35.61
N ALA A 29 6.11 5.17 34.68
CA ALA A 29 5.54 5.26 33.36
C ALA A 29 6.39 4.44 32.36
N VAL A 30 5.82 3.35 31.86
CA VAL A 30 6.33 2.68 30.66
C VAL A 30 6.17 3.66 29.50
N VAL A 31 7.25 4.35 29.12
CA VAL A 31 7.27 5.18 27.92
C VAL A 31 7.40 4.23 26.73
N THR A 32 6.28 3.64 26.32
CA THR A 32 6.20 3.08 24.98
C THR A 32 6.39 4.25 24.02
N ASN A 33 7.35 4.16 23.09
CA ASN A 33 7.35 5.00 21.89
C ASN A 33 6.09 4.66 21.08
N ALA A 34 4.94 5.15 21.54
CA ALA A 34 3.66 4.96 20.90
C ALA A 34 3.67 5.81 19.64
N VAL A 35 3.79 5.17 18.48
CA VAL A 35 3.51 5.81 17.19
C VAL A 35 2.10 6.40 17.30
N LYS A 36 1.97 7.71 17.11
CA LYS A 36 0.65 8.36 17.14
C LYS A 36 -0.27 7.64 16.15
N PRO A 37 -1.54 7.36 16.52
CA PRO A 37 -2.47 6.72 15.60
C PRO A 37 -2.61 7.57 14.35
N PHE A 38 -2.51 6.92 13.19
CA PHE A 38 -2.65 7.56 11.89
C PHE A 38 -3.51 6.71 10.97
N ALA A 39 -4.03 7.35 9.93
CA ALA A 39 -4.83 6.72 8.90
C ALA A 39 -4.13 6.79 7.55
N VAL A 40 -4.36 5.79 6.71
CA VAL A 40 -3.98 5.81 5.29
C VAL A 40 -5.26 5.86 4.46
N VAL A 41 -5.31 6.81 3.52
CA VAL A 41 -6.46 7.01 2.64
C VAL A 41 -6.03 6.83 1.19
N PHE A 42 -6.73 5.96 0.47
CA PHE A 42 -6.47 5.70 -0.94
C PHE A 42 -7.36 6.60 -1.82
N PRO A 43 -6.77 7.30 -2.82
CA PRO A 43 -7.53 8.16 -3.72
C PRO A 43 -8.42 7.33 -4.65
N GLY A 44 -9.48 7.96 -5.14
CA GLY A 44 -10.32 7.41 -6.21
C GLY A 44 -9.75 7.68 -7.60
N GLN A 45 -10.58 7.51 -8.62
CA GLN A 45 -10.27 7.93 -9.99
C GLN A 45 -10.19 9.47 -10.09
N GLY A 46 -9.32 9.97 -10.97
CA GLY A 46 -9.18 11.38 -11.31
C GLY A 46 -7.74 11.89 -11.29
N SER A 47 -6.86 11.24 -10.52
CA SER A 47 -5.44 11.62 -10.40
C SER A 47 -4.50 10.77 -11.25
N GLN A 48 -5.01 9.88 -12.11
CA GLN A 48 -4.19 9.08 -13.01
C GLN A 48 -3.47 9.96 -14.03
N SER A 49 -2.20 9.67 -14.28
CA SER A 49 -1.42 10.31 -15.35
C SER A 49 -0.35 9.36 -15.88
N VAL A 50 0.02 9.52 -17.15
CA VAL A 50 1.10 8.75 -17.77
C VAL A 50 2.41 9.10 -17.07
N GLY A 51 3.18 8.08 -16.73
CA GLY A 51 4.45 8.19 -16.02
C GLY A 51 4.33 8.38 -14.51
N MET A 52 3.13 8.37 -13.92
CA MET A 52 2.95 8.61 -12.48
C MET A 52 3.66 7.58 -11.58
N MET A 53 4.03 6.41 -12.13
CA MET A 53 4.75 5.35 -11.43
C MET A 53 6.24 5.25 -11.79
N ASN A 54 6.77 6.11 -12.65
CA ASN A 54 8.13 5.98 -13.17
C ASN A 54 9.20 6.10 -12.06
N SER A 55 8.96 6.88 -11.01
CA SER A 55 9.86 6.96 -9.85
C SER A 55 10.03 5.64 -9.10
N PHE A 56 9.16 4.66 -9.36
CA PHE A 56 9.20 3.31 -8.78
C PHE A 56 9.68 2.24 -9.77
N GLU A 57 10.17 2.60 -10.95
CA GLU A 57 10.55 1.63 -12.00
C GLU A 57 11.55 0.56 -11.53
N GLN A 58 12.45 0.91 -10.60
CA GLN A 58 13.48 0.02 -10.04
C GLN A 58 13.00 -0.74 -8.80
N SER A 59 11.76 -0.52 -8.34
CA SER A 59 11.20 -1.20 -7.18
C SER A 59 10.59 -2.53 -7.59
N ALA A 60 11.27 -3.64 -7.25
CA ALA A 60 10.78 -4.99 -7.50
C ALA A 60 9.37 -5.20 -6.94
N VAL A 61 9.10 -4.74 -5.72
CA VAL A 61 7.77 -4.86 -5.06
C VAL A 61 6.67 -4.19 -5.88
N VAL A 62 6.95 -3.01 -6.45
CA VAL A 62 5.98 -2.31 -7.31
C VAL A 62 5.83 -3.03 -8.65
N ARG A 63 6.94 -3.44 -9.28
CA ARG A 63 6.94 -4.17 -10.54
C ARG A 63 6.17 -5.49 -10.45
N ASP A 64 6.37 -6.24 -9.37
CA ASP A 64 5.69 -7.51 -9.11
C ASP A 64 4.19 -7.31 -8.90
N CYS A 65 3.81 -6.24 -8.18
CA CYS A 65 2.39 -5.89 -8.01
C CYS A 65 1.73 -5.56 -9.35
N PHE A 66 2.41 -4.83 -10.24
CA PHE A 66 1.90 -4.56 -11.58
C PHE A 66 1.88 -5.80 -12.47
N ALA A 67 2.84 -6.70 -12.33
CA ALA A 67 2.86 -7.97 -13.04
C ALA A 67 1.67 -8.86 -12.63
N GLU A 68 1.40 -9.00 -11.33
CA GLU A 68 0.24 -9.73 -10.79
C GLU A 68 -1.08 -9.17 -11.33
N ALA A 69 -1.24 -7.85 -11.35
CA ALA A 69 -2.43 -7.21 -11.90
C ALA A 69 -2.55 -7.40 -13.42
N SER A 70 -1.41 -7.38 -14.13
CA SER A 70 -1.37 -7.57 -15.57
C SER A 70 -1.73 -9.01 -15.95
N GLU A 71 -1.25 -9.99 -15.19
CA GLU A 71 -1.61 -11.40 -15.34
C GLU A 71 -3.12 -11.60 -15.08
N ALA A 72 -3.66 -10.98 -14.02
CA ALA A 72 -5.08 -11.08 -13.69
C ALA A 72 -6.02 -10.57 -14.79
N LEU A 73 -5.58 -9.61 -15.62
CA LEU A 73 -6.36 -9.02 -16.70
C LEU A 73 -5.94 -9.45 -18.11
N GLY A 74 -4.79 -10.10 -18.27
CA GLY A 74 -4.19 -10.35 -19.58
C GLY A 74 -3.80 -9.06 -20.33
N GLN A 75 -3.50 -7.98 -19.62
CA GLN A 75 -3.15 -6.66 -20.18
C GLN A 75 -1.95 -6.08 -19.43
N ASP A 76 -0.95 -5.57 -20.14
CA ASP A 76 0.22 -4.93 -19.50
C ASP A 76 -0.15 -3.56 -18.91
N LEU A 77 -0.48 -3.56 -17.61
CA LEU A 77 -0.83 -2.36 -16.88
C LEU A 77 0.38 -1.48 -16.58
N TRP A 78 1.58 -2.06 -16.50
CA TRP A 78 2.80 -1.29 -16.30
C TRP A 78 3.07 -0.41 -17.52
N GLN A 79 3.08 -1.01 -18.71
CA GLN A 79 3.30 -0.28 -19.95
C GLN A 79 2.25 0.82 -20.12
N LEU A 80 0.99 0.53 -19.80
CA LEU A 80 -0.10 1.51 -19.89
C LEU A 80 0.12 2.72 -18.98
N VAL A 81 0.49 2.52 -17.71
CA VAL A 81 0.70 3.62 -16.77
C VAL A 81 2.02 4.35 -16.98
N ALA A 82 3.07 3.66 -17.45
CA ALA A 82 4.40 4.24 -17.60
C ALA A 82 4.55 5.07 -18.88
N ALA A 83 3.98 4.58 -19.99
CA ALA A 83 4.20 5.15 -21.32
C ALA A 83 3.05 4.91 -22.32
N GLY A 84 1.88 4.45 -21.86
CA GLY A 84 0.72 4.23 -22.72
C GLY A 84 0.09 5.55 -23.21
N PRO A 85 -0.79 5.51 -24.22
CA PRO A 85 -1.54 6.68 -24.66
C PRO A 85 -2.39 7.25 -23.53
N SER A 86 -2.39 8.58 -23.37
CA SER A 86 -3.18 9.26 -22.34
C SER A 86 -4.67 8.96 -22.46
N GLU A 87 -5.16 8.83 -23.69
CA GLU A 87 -6.56 8.57 -24.02
C GLU A 87 -6.96 7.15 -23.59
N GLU A 88 -6.07 6.17 -23.78
CA GLU A 88 -6.29 4.80 -23.32
C GLU A 88 -6.27 4.71 -21.80
N LEU A 89 -5.32 5.39 -21.13
CA LEU A 89 -5.26 5.44 -19.68
C LEU A 89 -6.52 6.11 -19.09
N ALA A 90 -7.07 7.11 -19.78
CA ALA A 90 -8.27 7.85 -19.37
C ALA A 90 -9.58 7.06 -19.55
N LEU A 91 -9.58 5.95 -20.29
CA LEU A 91 -10.74 5.06 -20.33
C LEU A 91 -11.01 4.53 -18.93
N THR A 92 -12.21 4.75 -18.40
CA THR A 92 -12.57 4.32 -17.04
C THR A 92 -12.30 2.84 -16.81
N ALA A 93 -12.54 2.00 -17.83
CA ALA A 93 -12.17 0.58 -17.84
C ALA A 93 -10.71 0.32 -17.44
N ASN A 94 -9.77 1.14 -17.92
CA ASN A 94 -8.35 1.06 -17.64
C ASN A 94 -7.94 1.86 -16.39
N THR A 95 -8.51 3.05 -16.21
CA THR A 95 -8.19 3.93 -15.07
C THR A 95 -8.41 3.22 -13.74
N GLN A 96 -9.52 2.50 -13.59
CA GLN A 96 -9.85 1.85 -12.32
C GLN A 96 -8.83 0.79 -11.87
N PRO A 97 -8.49 -0.23 -12.69
CA PRO A 97 -7.48 -1.21 -12.32
C PRO A 97 -6.08 -0.59 -12.17
N VAL A 98 -5.72 0.42 -12.98
CA VAL A 98 -4.42 1.10 -12.82
C VAL A 98 -4.34 1.85 -11.49
N MET A 99 -5.37 2.59 -11.10
CA MET A 99 -5.38 3.33 -9.83
C MET A 99 -5.39 2.40 -8.62
N LEU A 100 -6.15 1.30 -8.66
CA LEU A 100 -6.10 0.24 -7.64
C LEU A 100 -4.67 -0.32 -7.51
N THR A 101 -4.09 -0.73 -8.64
CA THR A 101 -2.74 -1.34 -8.71
C THR A 101 -1.68 -0.39 -8.18
N ALA A 102 -1.71 0.88 -8.59
CA ALA A 102 -0.78 1.90 -8.10
C ALA A 102 -0.89 2.10 -6.59
N GLY A 103 -2.11 2.21 -6.05
CA GLY A 103 -2.34 2.36 -4.61
C GLY A 103 -1.82 1.17 -3.81
N VAL A 104 -2.13 -0.05 -4.24
CA VAL A 104 -1.68 -1.28 -3.58
C VAL A 104 -0.16 -1.46 -3.73
N ALA A 105 0.42 -1.13 -4.88
CA ALA A 105 1.86 -1.23 -5.11
C ALA A 105 2.65 -0.30 -4.17
N VAL A 106 2.20 0.96 -4.03
CA VAL A 106 2.82 1.91 -3.09
C VAL A 106 2.62 1.46 -1.64
N TRP A 107 1.46 0.90 -1.30
CA TRP A 107 1.21 0.32 0.02
C TRP A 107 2.17 -0.84 0.33
N ARG A 108 2.34 -1.79 -0.61
CA ARG A 108 3.29 -2.89 -0.48
C ARG A 108 4.73 -2.38 -0.36
N ALA A 109 5.11 -1.36 -1.12
CA ALA A 109 6.43 -0.72 -1.03
C ALA A 109 6.66 -0.04 0.33
N TRP A 110 5.64 0.64 0.88
CA TRP A 110 5.68 1.23 2.22
C TRP A 110 5.95 0.17 3.29
N LEU A 111 5.22 -0.94 3.26
CA LEU A 111 5.42 -2.05 4.19
C LEU A 111 6.81 -2.69 4.03
N ALA A 112 7.27 -2.90 2.80
CA ALA A 112 8.59 -3.46 2.51
C ALA A 112 9.73 -2.57 3.01
N ALA A 113 9.52 -1.25 3.05
CA ALA A 113 10.47 -0.29 3.61
C ALA A 113 10.41 -0.19 5.16
N GLY A 114 9.61 -1.02 5.83
CA GLY A 114 9.45 -1.00 7.29
C GLY A 114 8.47 0.06 7.80
N GLY A 115 7.60 0.57 6.91
CA GLY A 115 6.57 1.53 7.27
C GLY A 115 5.60 0.98 8.32
N ALA A 116 5.15 1.85 9.23
CA ALA A 116 4.22 1.48 10.29
C ALA A 116 2.85 1.07 9.72
N LYS A 117 2.13 0.19 10.42
CA LYS A 117 0.73 -0.12 10.11
C LYS A 117 -0.20 0.96 10.70
N PRO A 118 -1.12 1.53 9.92
CA PRO A 118 -2.07 2.51 10.41
C PRO A 118 -3.13 1.85 11.32
N THR A 119 -3.85 2.66 12.08
CA THR A 119 -5.01 2.20 12.86
C THR A 119 -6.28 2.17 12.01
N VAL A 120 -6.30 2.94 10.91
CA VAL A 120 -7.46 3.06 10.01
C VAL A 120 -6.99 3.06 8.56
N LEU A 121 -7.69 2.30 7.72
CA LEU A 121 -7.59 2.32 6.26
C LEU A 121 -8.92 2.82 5.71
N ALA A 122 -8.88 3.72 4.73
CA ALA A 122 -10.07 4.22 4.05
C ALA A 122 -9.76 4.49 2.58
N GLY A 123 -10.79 4.62 1.76
CA GLY A 123 -10.61 4.97 0.37
C GLY A 123 -11.80 5.70 -0.21
N HIS A 124 -11.53 6.63 -1.13
CA HIS A 124 -12.57 7.43 -1.75
C HIS A 124 -13.08 6.74 -3.03
N SER A 125 -14.35 6.32 -3.06
CA SER A 125 -14.95 5.66 -4.22
C SER A 125 -14.13 4.43 -4.66
N LEU A 126 -13.47 4.49 -5.82
CA LEU A 126 -12.56 3.42 -6.26
C LEU A 126 -11.46 3.09 -5.22
N GLY A 127 -10.96 4.08 -4.48
CA GLY A 127 -9.91 3.87 -3.49
C GLY A 127 -10.32 2.90 -2.38
N GLU A 128 -11.62 2.70 -2.14
CA GLU A 128 -12.12 1.77 -1.12
C GLU A 128 -11.67 0.33 -1.40
N TYR A 129 -11.57 -0.07 -2.67
CA TYR A 129 -11.07 -1.39 -3.05
C TYR A 129 -9.58 -1.56 -2.69
N ALA A 130 -8.76 -0.51 -2.85
CA ALA A 130 -7.37 -0.54 -2.44
C ALA A 130 -7.25 -0.61 -0.91
N ALA A 131 -8.14 0.08 -0.17
CA ALA A 131 -8.21 -0.01 1.28
C ALA A 131 -8.58 -1.44 1.76
N LEU A 132 -9.54 -2.08 1.10
CA LEU A 132 -9.94 -3.47 1.40
C LEU A 132 -8.82 -4.47 1.12
N VAL A 133 -8.09 -4.31 0.02
CA VAL A 133 -6.89 -5.12 -0.27
C VAL A 133 -5.79 -4.87 0.78
N ALA A 134 -5.54 -3.61 1.12
CA ALA A 134 -4.54 -3.25 2.13
C ALA A 134 -4.89 -3.79 3.53
N ALA A 135 -6.19 -3.94 3.81
CA ALA A 135 -6.72 -4.54 5.03
C ALA A 135 -6.80 -6.08 4.97
N GLU A 136 -6.34 -6.70 3.88
CA GLU A 136 -6.38 -8.16 3.66
C GLU A 136 -7.81 -8.73 3.65
N ALA A 137 -8.82 -7.88 3.40
CA ALA A 137 -10.24 -8.28 3.33
C ALA A 137 -10.67 -8.73 1.91
N LEU A 138 -9.88 -8.38 0.90
CA LEU A 138 -10.10 -8.75 -0.50
C LEU A 138 -8.76 -9.11 -1.15
N ASP A 139 -8.73 -10.24 -1.86
CA ASP A 139 -7.54 -10.67 -2.60
C ASP A 139 -7.24 -9.70 -3.75
N PHE A 140 -5.96 -9.37 -3.96
CA PHE A 140 -5.58 -8.34 -4.91
C PHE A 140 -5.94 -8.69 -6.36
N ALA A 141 -5.63 -9.91 -6.82
CA ALA A 141 -5.97 -10.34 -8.18
C ALA A 141 -7.48 -10.30 -8.44
N ASP A 142 -8.30 -10.65 -7.44
CA ASP A 142 -9.76 -10.57 -7.55
C ASP A 142 -10.26 -9.14 -7.49
N ALA A 143 -9.66 -8.28 -6.67
CA ALA A 143 -9.94 -6.85 -6.64
C ALA A 143 -9.67 -6.19 -8.01
N VAL A 144 -8.56 -6.53 -8.67
CA VAL A 144 -8.21 -6.03 -10.01
C VAL A 144 -9.29 -6.40 -11.04
N LYS A 145 -9.75 -7.65 -11.05
CA LYS A 145 -10.84 -8.12 -11.93
C LYS A 145 -12.17 -7.44 -11.57
N LEU A 146 -12.46 -7.30 -10.29
CA LEU A 146 -13.68 -6.67 -9.79
C LEU A 146 -13.77 -5.19 -10.18
N VAL A 147 -12.69 -4.42 -10.06
CA VAL A 147 -12.72 -3.01 -10.46
C VAL A 147 -12.75 -2.83 -11.98
N ARG A 148 -12.19 -3.78 -12.76
CA ARG A 148 -12.39 -3.83 -14.22
C ARG A 148 -13.88 -4.02 -14.54
N PHE A 149 -14.53 -4.98 -13.89
CA PHE A 149 -15.96 -5.21 -14.07
C PHE A 149 -16.80 -4.00 -13.63
N ARG A 150 -16.49 -3.40 -12.47
CA ARG A 150 -17.12 -2.16 -11.99
C ARG A 150 -17.04 -1.05 -13.05
N ALA A 151 -15.87 -0.87 -13.65
CA ALA A 151 -15.65 0.14 -14.66
C ALA A 151 -16.47 -0.10 -15.94
N GLN A 152 -16.57 -1.35 -16.39
CA GLN A 152 -17.40 -1.75 -17.53
C GLN A 152 -18.88 -1.51 -17.22
N ALA A 153 -19.37 -1.97 -16.07
CA ALA A 153 -20.74 -1.75 -15.63
C ALA A 153 -21.10 -0.25 -15.55
N MET A 154 -20.17 0.59 -15.09
CA MET A 154 -20.36 2.05 -15.10
C MET A 154 -20.48 2.64 -16.51
N GLN A 155 -19.70 2.13 -17.47
CA GLN A 155 -19.77 2.58 -18.87
C GLN A 155 -21.04 2.09 -19.58
N GLU A 156 -21.52 0.90 -19.25
CA GLU A 156 -22.74 0.33 -19.82
C GLU A 156 -24.02 0.95 -19.26
N ALA A 157 -23.97 1.51 -18.04
CA ALA A 157 -25.13 2.04 -17.35
C ALA A 157 -25.74 3.29 -18.01
N VAL A 158 -24.94 4.08 -18.75
CA VAL A 158 -25.40 5.31 -19.39
C VAL A 158 -24.79 5.43 -20.79
N PRO A 159 -25.58 5.74 -21.83
CA PRO A 159 -25.06 5.97 -23.18
C PRO A 159 -23.96 7.03 -23.21
N ALA A 160 -22.98 6.85 -24.09
CA ALA A 160 -21.89 7.81 -24.25
C ALA A 160 -22.42 9.20 -24.61
N GLY A 161 -22.01 10.22 -23.85
CA GLY A 161 -22.45 11.60 -24.02
C GLY A 161 -23.72 11.97 -23.24
N GLU A 162 -24.35 11.01 -22.56
CA GLU A 162 -25.46 11.25 -21.64
C GLU A 162 -24.96 11.20 -20.18
N GLY A 163 -25.42 12.12 -19.35
CA GLY A 163 -24.95 12.28 -17.97
C GLY A 163 -23.69 13.14 -17.82
N GLY A 164 -23.44 13.60 -16.59
CA GLY A 164 -22.31 14.46 -16.26
C GLY A 164 -22.24 14.73 -14.76
N MET A 165 -21.08 15.21 -14.31
CA MET A 165 -20.88 15.63 -12.91
C MET A 165 -20.44 17.09 -12.90
N ALA A 166 -21.02 17.89 -12.01
CA ALA A 166 -20.57 19.23 -11.67
C ALA A 166 -20.00 19.21 -10.24
N ALA A 167 -18.91 19.94 -10.03
CA ALA A 167 -18.23 20.07 -8.74
C ALA A 167 -18.38 21.50 -8.20
#